data_AF-A0A948IUM0-F1
#
_entry.id   AF-A0A948IUM0-F1
#
_cell.length_a   1.000
_cell.length_b   1.000
_cell.length_c   1.000
_cell.angle_alpha   90.00
_cell.angle_beta   90.00
_cell.angle_gamma   90.00
#
_symmetry.space_group_name_H-M   'P 1'
#
loop_
_entity.id
_entity.type
_entity.pdbx_description
1 polymer ?
#
loop_
_entity_poly.entity_id
_entity_poly.type
_entity_poly.pdbx_seq_one_letter_code
_entity_poly.pdbx_strand_id
1 'polypeptide(L)'
;MNKDQHIEELLKDAGGRVSLRADEKALHREKLLTFMEAGRKPVRSPYAAFFVSSARYVTAFALFILIGGTGVVSASGSATPGDLLYPVRLKVKEPVHLALTQSPEEKTGLEVAFAGERLKEFAAASSEGKLNTDTVALITDSLSEHLANAQDGIQELHEDGDTEIAIQTNADLHSLLSANQSI
;
A
#
# COMPACT_ATOMS: atom_id res chain seq x y z
N MET A 1 15.41 60.85 -25.64
CA MET A 1 14.51 59.70 -25.85
C MET A 1 15.30 58.63 -26.59
N ASN A 2 15.39 57.42 -26.04
CA ASN A 2 16.20 56.35 -26.62
C ASN A 2 15.52 55.80 -27.90
N LYS A 3 16.30 55.48 -28.93
CA LYS A 3 15.78 55.12 -30.27
C LYS A 3 14.86 53.89 -30.22
N ASP A 4 15.15 52.95 -29.32
CA ASP A 4 14.38 51.73 -29.12
C ASP A 4 12.99 52.00 -28.52
N GLN A 5 12.91 52.94 -27.58
CA GLN A 5 11.63 53.36 -26.97
C GLN A 5 10.72 54.07 -27.98
N HIS A 6 11.31 54.85 -28.89
CA HIS A 6 10.56 55.52 -29.94
C HIS A 6 10.00 54.52 -30.96
N ILE A 7 10.75 53.47 -31.30
CA ILE A 7 10.28 52.42 -32.20
C ILE A 7 9.16 51.59 -31.55
N GLU A 8 9.28 51.27 -30.27
CA GLU A 8 8.25 50.52 -29.53
C GLU A 8 6.92 51.29 -29.47
N GLU A 9 6.99 52.60 -29.24
CA GLU A 9 5.81 53.47 -29.25
C GLU A 9 5.16 53.56 -30.63
N LEU A 10 5.96 53.68 -31.70
CA LEU A 10 5.47 53.66 -33.08
C LEU A 10 4.85 52.32 -33.47
N LEU A 11 5.43 51.20 -33.06
CA LEU A 11 4.89 49.86 -33.32
C LEU A 11 3.58 49.63 -32.54
N LYS A 12 3.47 50.17 -31.32
CA LYS A 12 2.25 50.07 -30.51
C LYS A 12 1.12 50.92 -31.08
N ASP A 13 1.42 52.14 -31.55
CA ASP A 13 0.46 53.02 -32.23
C ASP A 13 0.02 52.42 -33.59
N ALA A 14 0.97 51.91 -34.37
CA ALA A 14 0.69 51.20 -35.62
C ALA A 14 -0.12 49.91 -35.39
N GLY A 15 0.24 49.11 -34.39
CA GLY A 15 -0.48 47.89 -34.01
C GLY A 15 -1.90 48.15 -33.53
N GLY A 16 -2.16 49.28 -32.87
CA GLY A 16 -3.51 49.73 -32.50
C GLY A 16 -4.36 50.15 -33.71
N ARG A 17 -3.72 50.52 -34.82
CA ARG A 17 -4.38 50.92 -36.08
C ARG A 17 -4.50 49.78 -37.10
N VAL A 18 -3.68 48.74 -36.98
CA VAL A 18 -3.74 47.54 -37.80
C VAL A 18 -4.59 46.50 -37.07
N SER A 19 -5.91 46.64 -37.18
CA SER A 19 -6.84 45.57 -36.84
C SER A 19 -7.27 44.85 -38.11
N LEU A 20 -7.44 43.53 -38.01
CA LEU A 20 -8.04 42.76 -39.09
C LEU A 20 -9.43 43.35 -39.38
N ARG A 21 -9.69 43.64 -40.66
CA ARG A 21 -11.02 44.05 -41.07
C ARG A 21 -12.01 42.90 -40.86
N ALA A 22 -13.29 43.23 -40.72
CA ALA A 22 -14.32 42.25 -40.37
C ALA A 22 -14.43 41.12 -41.42
N ASP A 23 -14.20 41.43 -42.69
CA ASP A 23 -14.12 40.52 -43.83
C ASP A 23 -12.89 39.61 -43.76
N GLU A 24 -11.70 40.14 -43.46
CA GLU A 24 -10.47 39.35 -43.29
C GLU A 24 -10.63 38.37 -42.11
N LYS A 25 -11.22 38.84 -41.01
CA LYS A 25 -11.52 38.01 -39.84
C LYS A 25 -12.53 36.91 -40.18
N ALA A 26 -13.56 37.20 -40.97
CA ALA A 26 -14.53 36.22 -41.42
C ALA A 26 -13.89 35.15 -42.32
N LEU A 27 -13.04 35.57 -43.26
CA LEU A 27 -12.30 34.68 -44.15
C LEU A 27 -11.32 33.77 -43.39
N HIS A 28 -10.63 34.32 -42.39
CA HIS A 28 -9.75 33.53 -41.52
C HIS A 28 -10.54 32.53 -40.68
N ARG A 29 -11.70 32.92 -40.16
CA ARG A 29 -12.60 32.02 -39.43
C ARG A 29 -13.07 30.86 -40.30
N GLU A 30 -13.47 31.14 -41.54
CA GLU A 30 -13.88 30.11 -42.51
C GLU A 30 -12.73 29.14 -42.82
N LYS A 31 -11.52 29.66 -43.06
CA LYS A 31 -10.31 28.82 -43.25
C LYS A 31 -9.99 27.95 -42.04
N LEU A 32 -10.18 28.46 -40.82
CA LEU A 32 -9.99 27.66 -39.61
C LEU A 32 -11.06 26.58 -39.47
N LEU A 33 -12.33 26.89 -39.76
CA LEU A 33 -13.42 25.92 -39.70
C LEU A 33 -13.23 24.80 -40.72
N THR A 34 -12.90 25.14 -41.96
CA THR A 34 -12.58 24.15 -43.01
C THR A 34 -11.33 23.32 -42.65
N PHE A 35 -10.30 23.92 -42.06
CA PHE A 35 -9.14 23.19 -41.55
C PHE A 35 -9.50 22.24 -40.38
N MET A 36 -10.44 22.63 -39.52
CA MET A 36 -10.94 21.80 -38.42
C MET A 36 -11.84 20.67 -38.91
N GLU A 37 -12.70 20.92 -39.91
CA GLU A 37 -13.61 19.95 -40.54
C GLU A 37 -12.88 18.93 -41.41
N ALA A 38 -11.76 19.30 -42.03
CA ALA A 38 -10.92 18.42 -42.85
C ALA A 38 -10.25 17.26 -42.08
N GLY A 39 -10.59 17.07 -40.80
CA GLY A 39 -10.17 15.93 -40.00
C GLY A 39 -8.78 16.13 -39.43
N ARG A 40 -8.72 16.65 -38.20
CA ARG A 40 -7.48 16.74 -37.42
C ARG A 40 -6.91 15.33 -37.23
N LYS A 41 -5.78 15.01 -37.87
CA LYS A 41 -4.99 13.85 -37.45
C LYS A 41 -4.40 14.19 -36.08
N PRO A 42 -4.65 13.39 -35.01
CA PRO A 42 -4.06 13.65 -33.72
C PRO A 42 -2.53 13.65 -33.86
N VAL A 43 -1.89 14.79 -33.59
CA VAL A 43 -0.44 14.88 -33.59
C VAL A 43 0.05 14.26 -32.29
N ARG A 44 0.82 13.18 -32.40
CA ARG A 44 1.35 12.45 -31.25
C ARG A 44 2.20 13.39 -30.41
N SER A 45 1.83 13.59 -29.14
CA SER A 45 2.61 14.42 -28.21
C SER A 45 4.03 13.86 -28.07
N PRO A 46 5.08 14.71 -28.07
CA PRO A 46 6.46 14.30 -27.76
C PRO A 46 6.57 13.62 -26.38
N TYR A 47 5.66 13.95 -25.47
CA TYR A 47 5.62 13.42 -24.10
C TYR A 47 4.78 12.13 -23.98
N ALA A 48 4.02 11.73 -24.99
CA ALA A 48 3.21 10.51 -24.93
C ALA A 48 4.06 9.24 -24.73
N ALA A 49 5.30 9.24 -25.25
CA ALA A 49 6.23 8.14 -25.03
C ALA A 49 6.73 8.06 -23.57
N PHE A 50 6.84 9.19 -22.87
CA PHE A 50 7.22 9.22 -21.46
C PHE A 50 6.11 8.65 -20.56
N PHE A 51 4.84 8.97 -20.84
CA PHE A 51 3.70 8.45 -20.06
C PHE A 51 3.40 6.97 -20.32
N VAL A 52 3.65 6.45 -21.53
CA VAL A 52 3.41 5.02 -21.85
C VAL A 52 4.60 4.13 -21.50
N SER A 53 5.83 4.64 -21.57
CA SER A 53 7.01 3.88 -21.15
C SER A 53 7.07 3.74 -19.63
N SER A 54 6.72 4.78 -18.87
CA SER A 54 6.68 4.72 -17.40
C SER A 54 5.72 3.65 -16.90
N ALA A 55 4.53 3.50 -17.52
CA ALA A 55 3.57 2.46 -17.16
C ALA A 55 4.17 1.04 -17.29
N ARG A 56 4.94 0.76 -18.35
CA ARG A 56 5.58 -0.55 -18.56
C ARG A 56 6.64 -0.85 -17.50
N TYR A 57 7.45 0.14 -17.12
CA TYR A 57 8.45 -0.02 -16.06
C TYR A 57 7.80 -0.18 -14.69
N VAL A 58 6.71 0.54 -14.42
CA VAL A 58 5.92 0.38 -13.18
C VAL A 58 5.32 -1.02 -13.10
N THR A 59 4.71 -1.52 -14.18
CA THR A 59 4.17 -2.89 -14.21
C THR A 59 5.26 -3.94 -14.05
N ALA A 60 6.40 -3.79 -14.75
CA ALA A 60 7.52 -4.72 -14.64
C ALA A 60 8.14 -4.71 -13.23
N PHE A 61 8.25 -3.54 -12.60
CA PHE A 61 8.75 -3.42 -11.23
C PHE A 61 7.76 -3.98 -10.21
N ALA A 62 6.45 -3.76 -10.40
CA ALA A 62 5.42 -4.38 -9.57
C ALA A 62 5.46 -5.91 -9.66
N LEU A 63 5.63 -6.46 -10.87
CA LEU A 63 5.80 -7.90 -11.07
C LEU A 63 7.11 -8.42 -10.44
N PHE A 64 8.20 -7.65 -10.53
CA PHE A 64 9.45 -7.99 -9.86
C PHE A 64 9.31 -8.03 -8.34
N ILE A 65 8.61 -7.07 -7.73
CA ILE A 65 8.30 -7.09 -6.30
C ILE A 65 7.38 -8.27 -5.96
N LEU A 66 6.37 -8.55 -6.78
CA LEU A 66 5.45 -9.65 -6.54
C LEU A 66 6.17 -11.01 -6.57
N ILE A 67 7.06 -11.22 -7.53
CA ILE A 67 7.78 -12.49 -7.72
C ILE A 67 8.99 -12.59 -6.77
N GLY A 68 9.75 -11.51 -6.60
CA GLY A 68 10.94 -11.48 -5.76
C GLY A 68 10.63 -11.32 -4.27
N GLY A 69 9.62 -10.51 -3.94
CA GLY A 69 9.20 -10.24 -2.56
C GLY A 69 8.47 -11.42 -1.91
N THR A 70 7.74 -12.22 -2.68
CA THR A 70 7.12 -13.46 -2.18
C THR A 70 8.16 -14.46 -1.68
N GLY A 71 9.35 -14.52 -2.29
CA GLY A 71 10.44 -15.37 -1.81
C GLY A 71 10.90 -14.99 -0.40
N VAL A 72 11.03 -13.70 -0.11
CA VAL A 72 11.46 -13.20 1.21
C VAL A 72 10.37 -13.44 2.27
N VAL A 73 9.10 -13.19 1.94
CA VAL A 73 7.96 -13.42 2.84
C VAL A 73 7.72 -14.92 3.07
N SER A 74 7.95 -15.76 2.06
CA SER A 74 7.86 -17.21 2.20
C SER A 74 8.98 -17.72 3.12
N ALA A 75 10.22 -17.29 2.88
CA ALA A 75 11.38 -17.66 3.70
C ALA A 75 11.30 -17.13 5.14
N SER A 76 10.65 -15.99 5.37
CA SER A 76 10.43 -15.48 6.74
C SER A 76 9.50 -16.39 7.56
N GLY A 77 8.75 -17.29 6.93
CA GLY A 77 7.88 -18.23 7.62
C GLY A 77 8.57 -19.16 8.60
N SER A 78 9.82 -19.53 8.34
CA SER A 78 10.63 -20.35 9.24
C SER A 78 11.56 -19.53 10.13
N ALA A 79 11.47 -18.20 10.09
CA ALA A 79 12.32 -17.34 10.91
C ALA A 79 11.89 -17.43 12.37
N THR A 80 12.89 -17.58 13.24
CA THR A 80 12.79 -17.66 14.70
C THR A 80 13.28 -16.36 15.33
N PRO A 81 12.96 -16.10 16.62
CA PRO A 81 13.48 -14.92 17.31
C PRO A 81 15.02 -14.84 17.22
N GLY A 82 15.51 -13.69 16.73
CA GLY A 82 16.94 -13.46 16.49
C GLY A 82 17.37 -13.63 15.04
N ASP A 83 16.54 -14.24 14.19
CA ASP A 83 16.80 -14.32 12.75
C ASP A 83 16.52 -12.99 12.03
N LEU A 84 17.30 -12.72 10.99
CA LEU A 84 17.20 -11.48 10.19
C LEU A 84 15.80 -11.24 9.60
N LEU A 85 15.08 -12.31 9.23
CA LEU A 85 13.76 -12.22 8.61
C LEU A 85 12.62 -12.29 9.62
N TYR A 86 12.90 -12.40 10.92
CA TYR A 86 11.87 -12.47 11.96
C TYR A 86 10.98 -11.22 11.99
N PRO A 87 11.51 -9.99 11.89
CA PRO A 87 10.66 -8.80 11.79
C PRO A 87 9.76 -8.78 10.54
N VAL A 88 10.18 -9.44 9.45
CA VAL A 88 9.38 -9.55 8.22
C VAL A 88 8.20 -10.52 8.43
N ARG A 89 8.41 -11.61 9.18
CA ARG A 89 7.34 -12.53 9.55
C ARG A 89 6.24 -11.79 10.32
N LEU A 90 6.63 -11.07 11.37
CA LEU A 90 5.71 -10.31 12.23
C LEU A 90 5.00 -9.17 11.49
N LYS A 91 5.75 -8.33 10.76
CA LYS A 91 5.21 -7.07 10.22
C LYS A 91 4.61 -7.18 8.83
N VAL A 92 4.83 -8.29 8.13
CA VAL A 92 4.39 -8.46 6.74
C VAL A 92 3.62 -9.76 6.58
N LYS A 93 4.22 -10.90 6.93
CA LYS A 93 3.61 -12.20 6.62
C LYS A 93 2.30 -12.40 7.39
N GLU A 94 2.31 -12.20 8.70
CA GLU A 94 1.16 -12.42 9.58
C GLU A 94 0.03 -11.41 9.29
N PRO A 95 0.28 -10.08 9.17
CA PRO A 95 -0.74 -9.12 8.76
C PRO A 95 -1.33 -9.40 7.37
N VAL A 96 -0.51 -9.84 6.41
CA VAL A 96 -1.01 -10.23 5.08
C VAL A 96 -1.90 -11.47 5.18
N HIS A 97 -1.56 -12.44 6.04
CA HIS A 97 -2.39 -13.60 6.28
C HIS A 97 -3.76 -13.19 6.85
N LEU A 98 -3.77 -12.34 7.89
CA LEU A 98 -4.99 -11.80 8.49
C LEU A 98 -5.83 -10.98 7.50
N ALA A 99 -5.18 -10.18 6.65
CA ALA A 99 -5.87 -9.35 5.66
C ALA A 99 -6.52 -10.18 4.54
N LEU A 100 -5.98 -11.37 4.23
CA LEU A 100 -6.52 -12.28 3.23
C LEU A 100 -7.60 -13.20 3.79
N THR A 101 -7.59 -13.47 5.10
CA THR A 101 -8.68 -14.16 5.79
C THR A 101 -9.92 -13.29 5.77
N GLN A 102 -11.08 -13.84 5.38
CA GLN A 102 -12.31 -13.07 5.25
C GLN A 102 -13.26 -13.26 6.43
N SER A 103 -13.33 -14.47 6.98
CA SER A 103 -14.22 -14.80 8.10
C SER A 103 -13.74 -14.17 9.41
N PRO A 104 -14.60 -13.47 10.18
CA PRO A 104 -14.27 -12.97 11.52
C PRO A 104 -13.85 -14.09 12.48
N GLU A 105 -14.49 -15.26 12.39
CA GLU A 105 -14.13 -16.46 13.16
C GLU A 105 -12.70 -16.89 12.85
N GLU A 106 -12.38 -17.06 11.57
CA GLU A 106 -11.05 -17.53 11.15
C GLU A 106 -9.96 -16.50 11.51
N LYS A 107 -10.25 -15.20 11.39
CA LYS A 107 -9.32 -14.14 11.81
C LYS A 107 -9.04 -14.22 13.29
N THR A 108 -10.08 -14.31 14.12
CA THR A 108 -9.94 -14.39 15.58
C THR A 108 -9.19 -15.65 15.98
N GLY A 109 -9.48 -16.78 15.33
CA GLY A 109 -8.72 -18.03 15.51
C GLY A 109 -7.24 -17.91 15.12
N LEU A 110 -6.92 -17.16 14.06
CA LEU A 110 -5.53 -16.87 13.66
C LEU A 110 -4.79 -16.01 14.68
N GLU A 111 -5.44 -14.99 15.25
CA GLU A 111 -4.87 -14.18 16.32
C GLU A 111 -4.50 -15.06 17.53
N VAL A 112 -5.40 -15.96 17.95
CA VAL A 112 -5.11 -16.95 19.02
C VAL A 112 -3.96 -17.88 18.62
N ALA A 113 -3.91 -18.34 17.37
CA ALA A 113 -2.85 -19.21 16.89
C ALA A 113 -1.48 -18.51 16.92
N PHE A 114 -1.39 -17.27 16.46
CA PHE A 114 -0.14 -16.50 16.48
C PHE A 114 0.31 -16.16 17.90
N ALA A 115 -0.61 -15.84 18.82
CA ALA A 115 -0.30 -15.74 20.25
C ALA A 115 0.32 -17.03 20.79
N GLY A 116 -0.24 -18.18 20.41
CA GLY A 116 0.31 -19.49 20.72
C GLY A 116 1.72 -19.72 20.18
N GLU A 117 1.99 -19.28 18.95
CA GLU A 117 3.33 -19.33 18.38
C GLU A 117 4.32 -18.45 19.14
N ARG A 118 3.92 -17.25 19.58
CA ARG A 118 4.79 -16.36 20.38
C ARG A 118 5.21 -17.00 21.69
N LEU A 119 4.29 -17.68 22.37
CA LEU A 119 4.60 -18.40 23.61
C LEU A 119 5.58 -19.56 23.38
N LYS A 120 5.40 -20.33 22.30
CA LYS A 120 6.32 -21.41 21.91
C LYS A 120 7.70 -20.86 21.56
N GLU A 121 7.76 -19.77 20.82
CA GLU A 121 9.00 -19.11 20.44
C GLU A 121 9.74 -18.54 21.65
N PHE A 122 9.02 -17.97 22.61
CA PHE A 122 9.60 -17.53 23.88
C PHE A 122 10.23 -18.70 24.64
N ALA A 123 9.49 -19.80 24.81
CA ALA A 123 9.97 -20.99 25.49
C ALA A 123 11.21 -21.59 24.79
N ALA A 124 11.18 -21.68 23.45
CA ALA A 124 12.30 -22.18 22.66
C ALA A 124 13.52 -21.27 22.79
N ALA A 125 13.36 -19.95 22.62
CA ALA A 125 14.46 -18.99 22.75
C ALA A 125 15.06 -18.96 24.16
N SER A 126 14.23 -19.17 25.19
CA SER A 126 14.67 -19.33 26.59
C SER A 126 15.56 -20.57 26.74
N SER A 127 15.09 -21.71 26.22
CA SER A 127 15.83 -22.98 26.30
C SER A 127 17.14 -22.99 25.50
N GLU A 128 17.20 -22.24 24.39
CA GLU A 128 18.37 -22.12 23.52
C GLU A 128 19.35 -21.02 23.96
N GLY A 129 19.03 -20.26 24.99
CA GLY A 129 19.86 -19.13 25.46
C GLY A 129 19.93 -17.97 24.45
N LYS A 130 18.94 -17.86 23.56
CA LYS A 130 18.86 -16.83 22.51
C LYS A 130 18.06 -15.59 22.93
N LEU A 131 17.57 -15.56 24.18
CA LEU A 131 16.88 -14.39 24.72
C LEU A 131 17.84 -13.22 24.90
N ASN A 132 17.62 -12.18 24.12
CA ASN A 132 18.13 -10.84 24.36
C ASN A 132 16.95 -9.85 24.50
N THR A 133 17.25 -8.63 24.98
CA THR A 133 16.23 -7.60 25.22
C THR A 133 15.38 -7.30 23.99
N ASP A 134 15.97 -7.27 22.80
CA ASP A 134 15.25 -6.96 21.55
C ASP A 134 14.30 -8.09 21.15
N THR A 135 14.75 -9.34 21.23
CA THR A 135 13.90 -10.51 20.97
C THR A 135 12.76 -10.63 21.97
N VAL A 136 13.02 -10.36 23.26
CA VAL A 136 11.96 -10.36 24.28
C VAL A 136 10.93 -9.28 23.96
N ALA A 137 11.37 -8.06 23.65
CA ALA A 137 10.46 -6.98 23.27
C ALA A 137 9.61 -7.34 22.05
N LEU A 138 10.21 -7.85 20.97
CA LEU A 138 9.47 -8.24 19.76
C LEU A 138 8.43 -9.33 20.02
N ILE A 139 8.78 -10.34 20.82
CA ILE A 139 7.85 -11.42 21.16
C ILE A 139 6.71 -10.89 22.03
N THR A 140 7.03 -10.11 23.07
CA THR A 140 6.03 -9.58 24.01
C THR A 140 5.09 -8.59 23.34
N ASP A 141 5.61 -7.70 22.47
CA ASP A 141 4.80 -6.74 21.73
C ASP A 141 3.81 -7.48 20.81
N SER A 142 4.30 -8.41 19.99
CA SER A 142 3.45 -9.21 19.09
C SER A 142 2.45 -10.07 19.87
N LEU A 143 2.87 -10.70 20.97
CA LEU A 143 1.95 -11.46 21.83
C LEU A 143 0.83 -10.56 22.37
N SER A 144 1.17 -9.37 22.86
CA SER A 144 0.18 -8.43 23.41
C SER A 144 -0.81 -7.95 22.34
N GLU A 145 -0.34 -7.73 21.12
CA GLU A 145 -1.15 -7.34 19.96
C GLU A 145 -2.14 -8.45 19.59
N HIS A 146 -1.66 -9.69 19.43
CA HIS A 146 -2.51 -10.84 19.12
C HIS A 146 -3.55 -11.13 20.22
N LEU A 147 -3.18 -10.97 21.50
CA LEU A 147 -4.11 -11.16 22.61
C LEU A 147 -5.20 -10.08 22.63
N ALA A 148 -4.85 -8.82 22.38
CA ALA A 148 -5.82 -7.74 22.29
C ALA A 148 -6.77 -7.95 21.11
N ASN A 149 -6.25 -8.23 19.92
CA ASN A 149 -7.05 -8.48 18.72
C ASN A 149 -7.95 -9.72 18.87
N ALA A 150 -7.45 -10.78 19.51
CA ALA A 150 -8.26 -11.96 19.79
C ALA A 150 -9.41 -11.64 20.75
N GLN A 151 -9.19 -10.84 21.79
CA GLN A 151 -10.24 -10.40 22.71
C GLN A 151 -11.30 -9.56 22.01
N ASP A 152 -10.87 -8.59 21.20
CA ASP A 152 -11.77 -7.75 20.40
C ASP A 152 -12.58 -8.59 19.40
N GLY A 153 -11.95 -9.54 18.71
CA GLY A 153 -12.62 -10.44 17.77
C GLY A 153 -13.60 -11.40 18.46
N ILE A 154 -13.29 -11.91 19.65
CA ILE A 154 -14.23 -12.71 20.45
C ILE A 154 -15.47 -11.88 20.82
N GLN A 155 -15.28 -10.62 21.19
CA GLN A 155 -16.38 -9.71 21.51
C GLN A 155 -17.25 -9.42 20.27
N GLU A 156 -16.62 -9.17 19.12
CA GLU A 156 -17.31 -8.96 17.83
C GLU A 156 -18.15 -10.19 17.44
N LEU A 157 -17.58 -11.40 17.54
CA LEU A 157 -18.30 -12.66 17.29
C LEU A 157 -19.50 -12.85 18.23
N HIS A 158 -19.35 -12.46 19.50
CA HIS A 158 -20.45 -12.52 20.45
C HIS A 158 -21.58 -11.54 20.07
N GLU A 159 -21.24 -10.34 19.61
CA GLU A 159 -22.20 -9.31 19.18
C GLU A 159 -22.90 -9.64 17.86
N ASP A 160 -22.20 -10.28 16.92
CA ASP A 160 -22.74 -10.71 15.62
C ASP A 160 -23.68 -11.94 15.71
N GLY A 161 -23.81 -12.52 16.91
CA GLY A 161 -24.68 -13.67 17.18
C GLY A 161 -24.00 -15.03 17.05
N ASP A 162 -22.70 -15.06 16.74
CA ASP A 162 -21.86 -16.24 16.68
C ASP A 162 -21.35 -16.64 18.09
N THR A 163 -22.26 -16.64 19.07
CA THR A 163 -21.95 -16.83 20.50
C THR A 163 -21.28 -18.17 20.79
N GLU A 164 -21.65 -19.24 20.09
CA GLU A 164 -21.01 -20.55 20.26
C GLU A 164 -19.53 -20.52 19.87
N ILE A 165 -19.23 -19.88 18.73
CA ILE A 165 -17.87 -19.69 18.23
C ILE A 165 -17.08 -18.82 19.20
N ALA A 166 -17.64 -17.69 19.65
CA ALA A 166 -17.00 -16.80 20.62
C ALA A 166 -16.63 -17.52 21.93
N ILE A 167 -17.53 -18.36 22.46
CA ILE A 167 -17.28 -19.16 23.66
C ILE A 167 -16.16 -20.17 23.42
N GLN A 168 -16.20 -20.87 22.29
CA GLN A 168 -15.18 -21.86 21.94
C GLN A 168 -13.80 -21.23 21.78
N THR A 169 -13.69 -20.14 21.00
CA THR A 169 -12.43 -19.42 20.80
C THR A 169 -11.90 -18.84 22.10
N ASN A 170 -12.78 -18.34 22.98
CA ASN A 170 -12.36 -17.88 24.31
C ASN A 170 -11.86 -19.02 25.20
N ALA A 171 -12.49 -20.19 25.15
CA ALA A 171 -12.01 -21.38 25.86
C ALA A 171 -10.64 -21.83 25.35
N ASP A 172 -10.43 -21.80 24.03
CA ASP A 172 -9.15 -22.13 23.40
C ASP A 172 -8.04 -21.15 23.82
N LEU A 173 -8.34 -19.85 23.83
CA LEU A 173 -7.44 -18.81 24.32
C LEU A 173 -7.07 -19.02 25.79
N HIS A 174 -8.06 -19.29 26.65
CA HIS A 174 -7.81 -19.56 28.07
C HIS A 174 -6.98 -20.83 28.28
N SER A 175 -7.26 -21.88 27.52
CA SER A 175 -6.48 -23.13 27.55
C SER A 175 -5.02 -22.89 27.18
N LEU A 176 -4.81 -22.11 26.10
CA LEU A 176 -3.49 -21.72 25.61
C LEU A 176 -2.70 -20.94 26.66
N LEU A 177 -3.31 -19.94 27.29
CA LEU A 177 -2.64 -19.17 28.34
C LEU A 177 -2.35 -20.02 29.58
N SER A 178 -3.29 -20.85 30.00
CA SER A 178 -3.13 -21.71 31.18
C SER A 178 -2.01 -22.75 30.99
N ALA A 179 -1.89 -23.31 29.78
CA ALA A 179 -0.84 -24.27 29.46
C ALA A 179 0.58 -23.67 29.49
N ASN A 180 0.70 -22.34 29.35
CA ASN A 180 1.98 -21.63 29.30
C ASN A 180 2.26 -20.78 30.55
N GLN A 181 1.40 -20.79 31.57
CA GLN A 181 1.62 -20.06 32.84
C GLN A 181 2.77 -20.64 33.70
N SER A 182 3.16 -21.90 33.45
CA SER A 182 4.18 -22.63 34.20
C SER A 182 5.56 -22.66 33.52
N ILE A 183 5.69 -21.97 32.39
CA ILE A 183 6.95 -21.78 31.63
C ILE A 183 7.64 -20.51 32.14
#